data_AF-A0A8J2LJI3-F1
#
_entry.id   AF-A0A8J2LJI3-F1
#
_cell.length_a   1.000
_cell.length_b   1.000
_cell.length_c   1.000
_cell.angle_alpha   90.00
_cell.angle_beta   90.00
_cell.angle_gamma   90.00
#
_symmetry.space_group_name_H-M   'P 1'
#
loop_
_entity.id
_entity.type
_entity.pdbx_description
1 polymer ?
#
loop_
_entity_poly.entity_id
_entity_poly.type
_entity_poly.pdbx_seq_one_letter_code
_entity_poly.pdbx_strand_id
1 'polypeptide(L)'
;MGDFYYLAISTNLEHDLTLLKSPYLTNFRNAERRVVYTTGSDFENLWASEIHLIQGQLYIYFTMNRRGDTHRMYVIRADDPNNPLGGWSPATRLLPGHETFTIDGTVLQYGNGR
;
A
#
# COMPACT_ATOMS: atom_id res chain seq x y z
N MET A 1 -13.50 -3.24 11.65
CA MET A 1 -13.02 -3.29 10.25
C MET A 1 -13.96 -3.97 9.25
N GLY A 2 -14.99 -4.74 9.67
CA GLY A 2 -15.72 -5.67 8.81
C GLY A 2 -16.83 -5.13 7.88
N ASP A 3 -17.09 -3.83 7.86
CA ASP A 3 -18.27 -3.27 7.15
C ASP A 3 -17.91 -2.45 5.88
N PHE A 4 -16.65 -2.45 5.48
CA PHE A 4 -16.15 -1.60 4.38
C PHE A 4 -15.24 -2.36 3.42
N TYR A 5 -15.29 -1.94 2.15
CA TYR A 5 -14.34 -2.25 1.11
C TYR A 5 -13.27 -1.17 1.06
N TYR A 6 -12.03 -1.59 0.81
CA TYR A 6 -10.88 -0.70 0.69
C TYR A 6 -10.24 -0.86 -0.68
N LEU A 7 -9.83 0.25 -1.27
CA LEU A 7 -9.11 0.27 -2.55
C LEU A 7 -7.89 1.17 -2.40
N ALA A 8 -6.70 0.60 -2.58
CA ALA A 8 -5.44 1.34 -2.63
C ALA A 8 -5.09 1.62 -4.10
N ILE A 9 -4.82 2.87 -4.45
CA ILE A 9 -4.45 3.27 -5.81
C ILE A 9 -3.31 4.27 -5.81
N SER A 10 -2.51 4.20 -6.86
CA SER A 10 -1.54 5.24 -7.21
C SER A 10 -2.26 6.44 -7.83
N THR A 11 -1.88 7.62 -7.38
CA THR A 11 -2.45 8.92 -7.78
C THR A 11 -1.33 9.95 -7.91
N ASN A 12 -1.66 11.16 -8.36
CA ASN A 12 -0.69 12.25 -8.50
C ASN A 12 0.56 11.84 -9.31
N LEU A 13 0.33 11.37 -10.55
CA LEU A 13 1.39 10.87 -11.42
C LEU A 13 2.27 9.80 -10.75
N GLU A 14 1.64 8.91 -9.97
CA GLU A 14 2.32 7.78 -9.31
C GLU A 14 3.28 8.20 -8.18
N HIS A 15 3.00 9.34 -7.53
CA HIS A 15 3.70 9.77 -6.32
C HIS A 15 2.91 9.56 -5.03
N ASP A 16 1.58 9.45 -5.12
CA ASP A 16 0.70 9.32 -3.96
C ASP A 16 0.00 7.97 -3.92
N LEU A 17 0.10 7.30 -2.78
CA LEU A 17 -0.74 6.16 -2.43
C LEU A 17 -2.02 6.68 -1.77
N THR A 18 -3.12 6.63 -2.50
CA THR A 18 -4.44 7.01 -1.98
C THR A 18 -5.24 5.77 -1.60
N LEU A 19 -5.70 5.74 -0.34
CA LEU A 19 -6.62 4.74 0.17
C LEU A 19 -8.05 5.26 0.10
N LEU A 20 -8.94 4.49 -0.53
CA LEU A 20 -10.37 4.74 -0.59
C LEU A 20 -11.10 3.73 0.30
N LYS A 21 -12.17 4.19 0.96
CA LYS A 21 -13.02 3.40 1.84
C LYS A 21 -14.48 3.55 1.42
N SER A 22 -15.18 2.45 1.17
CA SER A 22 -16.59 2.45 0.76
C SER A 22 -17.38 1.34 1.43
N PRO A 23 -18.62 1.57 1.89
CA PRO A 23 -19.50 0.49 2.32
C PRO A 23 -20.03 -0.37 1.15
N TYR A 24 -19.82 0.07 -0.10
CA TYR A 24 -20.33 -0.61 -1.29
C TYR A 24 -19.20 -0.95 -2.25
N LEU A 25 -19.09 -2.23 -2.63
CA LEU A 25 -18.12 -2.71 -3.63
C LEU A 25 -18.27 -1.98 -4.97
N THR A 26 -19.50 -1.61 -5.35
CA THR A 26 -19.81 -1.01 -6.65
C THR A 26 -19.68 0.51 -6.70
N ASN A 27 -19.40 1.18 -5.58
CA ASN A 27 -19.33 2.64 -5.54
C ASN A 27 -18.06 3.15 -4.87
N PHE A 28 -17.03 3.39 -5.68
CA PHE A 28 -15.80 4.09 -5.28
C PHE A 28 -15.72 5.53 -5.79
N ARG A 29 -16.65 5.96 -6.64
CA ARG A 29 -16.66 7.34 -7.19
C ARG A 29 -16.77 8.38 -6.08
N ASN A 30 -17.64 8.13 -5.10
CA ASN A 30 -17.91 9.02 -3.97
C ASN A 30 -17.33 8.48 -2.65
N ALA A 31 -16.41 7.52 -2.72
CA ALA A 31 -15.79 6.96 -1.51
C ALA A 31 -14.96 8.02 -0.78
N GLU A 32 -14.99 7.93 0.54
CA GLU A 32 -14.04 8.65 1.39
C GLU A 32 -12.62 8.22 1.01
N ARG A 33 -11.70 9.17 0.88
CA ARG A 33 -10.34 8.88 0.42
C ARG A 33 -9.31 9.72 1.16
N ARG A 34 -8.12 9.16 1.33
CA ARG A 34 -6.97 9.86 1.90
C ARG A 34 -5.67 9.44 1.23
N VAL A 35 -4.77 10.38 1.00
CA VAL A 35 -3.37 10.07 0.70
C VAL A 35 -2.72 9.57 1.99
N VAL A 36 -2.33 8.30 2.00
CA VAL A 36 -1.74 7.64 3.17
C VAL A 36 -0.22 7.56 3.09
N TYR A 37 0.34 7.76 1.90
CA TYR A 37 1.79 7.87 1.69
C TYR A 37 2.07 8.69 0.42
N THR A 38 3.11 9.52 0.49
CA THR A 38 3.65 10.27 -0.65
C THR A 38 5.13 9.93 -0.77
N THR A 39 5.59 9.62 -1.98
CA THR A 39 7.01 9.32 -2.23
C THR A 39 7.90 10.53 -1.94
N GLY A 40 9.13 10.29 -1.45
CA GLY A 40 10.15 11.33 -1.42
C GLY A 40 10.59 11.77 -2.82
N SER A 41 11.21 12.95 -2.95
CA SER A 41 11.61 13.55 -4.24
C SER A 41 12.54 12.69 -5.10
N ASP A 42 13.28 11.80 -4.46
CA ASP A 42 14.25 10.92 -5.13
C ASP A 42 13.61 9.62 -5.63
N PHE A 43 12.32 9.41 -5.34
CA PHE A 43 11.55 8.24 -5.73
C PHE A 43 10.48 8.59 -6.78
N GLU A 44 10.12 7.58 -7.58
CA GLU A 44 9.12 7.67 -8.64
C GLU A 44 8.46 6.31 -8.89
N ASN A 45 7.44 6.31 -9.76
CA ASN A 45 6.74 5.12 -10.24
C ASN A 45 6.16 4.24 -9.12
N LEU A 46 5.37 4.83 -8.21
CA LEU A 46 4.65 4.07 -7.19
C LEU A 46 3.58 3.20 -7.84
N TRP A 47 3.78 1.89 -7.87
CA TRP A 47 2.94 0.94 -8.61
C TRP A 47 2.30 -0.14 -7.73
N ALA A 48 1.18 -0.67 -8.23
CA ALA A 48 0.53 -1.90 -7.80
C ALA A 48 0.37 -2.05 -6.28
N SER A 49 -0.29 -1.05 -5.65
CA SER A 49 -0.53 -1.10 -4.21
C SER A 49 -1.60 -2.11 -3.82
N GLU A 50 -1.31 -2.99 -2.85
CA GLU A 50 -2.25 -3.96 -2.30
C GLU A 50 -2.39 -3.81 -0.78
N ILE A 51 -3.63 -3.74 -0.30
CA ILE A 51 -3.95 -3.64 1.13
C ILE A 51 -4.31 -5.00 1.72
N HIS A 52 -3.72 -5.34 2.86
CA HIS A 52 -3.89 -6.64 3.52
C HIS A 52 -4.07 -6.48 5.03
N LEU A 53 -5.07 -7.16 5.59
CA LEU A 53 -5.24 -7.31 7.05
C LEU A 53 -4.59 -8.62 7.48
N ILE A 54 -3.45 -8.54 8.16
CA ILE A 54 -2.63 -9.68 8.56
C ILE A 54 -2.50 -9.67 10.08
N GLN A 55 -3.01 -10.71 10.74
CA GLN A 55 -2.96 -10.85 12.21
C GLN A 55 -3.46 -9.61 12.97
N GLY A 56 -4.53 -8.99 12.47
CA GLY A 56 -5.15 -7.79 13.06
C GLY A 56 -4.41 -6.48 12.77
N GLN A 57 -3.35 -6.49 11.96
CA GLN A 57 -2.61 -5.32 11.52
C GLN A 57 -2.84 -5.05 10.04
N LEU A 58 -2.91 -3.78 9.66
CA LEU A 58 -3.20 -3.38 8.29
C LEU A 58 -1.91 -2.92 7.59
N TYR A 59 -1.64 -3.52 6.44
CA TYR A 59 -0.45 -3.26 5.63
C TYR A 59 -0.85 -2.86 4.23
N ILE A 60 -0.03 -1.99 3.60
CA ILE A 60 -0.10 -1.77 2.16
C ILE A 60 1.27 -2.10 1.57
N TYR A 61 1.29 -3.06 0.66
CA TYR A 61 2.44 -3.47 -0.13
C TYR A 61 2.39 -2.76 -1.46
N PHE A 62 3.52 -2.25 -1.94
CA PHE A 62 3.60 -1.54 -3.21
C PHE A 62 5.04 -1.57 -3.71
N THR A 63 5.27 -1.03 -4.90
CA THR A 63 6.63 -0.87 -5.43
C THR A 63 6.90 0.57 -5.82
N MET A 64 8.17 0.96 -5.79
CA MET A 64 8.67 2.23 -6.31
C MET A 64 10.16 2.08 -6.61
N ASN A 65 10.72 3.00 -7.40
CA ASN A 65 12.16 3.06 -7.64
C ASN A 65 12.74 4.42 -7.26
N ARG A 66 14.05 4.46 -7.01
CA ARG A 66 14.78 5.73 -7.05
C ARG A 66 14.96 6.16 -8.50
N ARG A 67 14.97 7.46 -8.74
CA ARG A 67 15.24 8.02 -10.08
C ARG A 67 16.53 7.44 -10.66
N GLY A 68 16.44 6.89 -11.87
CA GLY A 68 17.58 6.27 -12.57
C GLY A 68 17.91 4.83 -12.11
N ASP A 69 17.09 4.22 -11.26
CA ASP A 69 17.20 2.83 -10.82
C ASP A 69 15.90 2.05 -11.16
N THR A 70 15.88 0.77 -10.81
CA THR A 70 14.82 -0.19 -11.03
C THR A 70 13.98 -0.40 -9.77
N HIS A 71 12.73 -0.87 -9.92
CA HIS A 71 11.79 -1.07 -8.81
C HIS A 71 12.28 -2.02 -7.72
N ARG A 72 11.84 -1.71 -6.49
CA ARG A 72 11.87 -2.57 -5.32
C ARG A 72 10.51 -2.58 -4.64
N MET A 73 10.26 -3.59 -3.82
CA MET A 73 9.04 -3.70 -3.03
C MET A 73 9.18 -2.99 -1.69
N TYR A 74 8.10 -2.37 -1.25
CA TYR A 74 8.00 -1.63 0.01
C TYR A 74 6.70 -1.98 0.72
N VAL A 75 6.67 -1.73 2.02
CA VAL A 75 5.48 -1.86 2.86
C VAL A 75 5.34 -0.68 3.80
N ILE A 76 4.11 -0.23 4.01
CA ILE A 76 3.70 0.65 5.11
C ILE A 76 2.68 -0.08 5.97
N ARG A 77 2.64 0.26 7.27
CA ARG A 77 1.67 -0.28 8.23
C ARG A 77 0.84 0.86 8.81
N ALA A 78 -0.47 0.66 8.96
CA ALA A 78 -1.31 1.63 9.64
C ALA A 78 -0.85 1.80 11.10
N ASP A 79 -0.93 3.04 11.62
CA ASP A 79 -0.64 3.30 13.04
C ASP A 79 -1.73 2.73 13.94
N ASP A 80 -2.98 2.75 13.47
CA ASP A 80 -4.14 2.09 14.08
C ASP A 80 -4.91 1.31 13.01
N PRO A 81 -4.96 -0.04 13.06
CA PRO A 81 -5.71 -0.83 12.09
C PRO A 81 -7.21 -0.52 12.13
N ASN A 82 -7.78 0.02 13.21
CA ASN A 82 -9.19 0.41 13.25
C ASN A 82 -9.47 1.77 12.59
N ASN A 83 -8.43 2.53 12.24
CA ASN A 83 -8.52 3.78 11.50
C ASN A 83 -7.63 3.78 10.23
N PRO A 84 -8.05 3.07 9.15
CA PRO A 84 -7.24 2.94 7.93
C PRO A 84 -6.96 4.26 7.20
N LEU A 85 -7.84 5.25 7.38
CA LEU A 85 -7.66 6.60 6.84
C LEU A 85 -6.91 7.52 7.84
N GLY A 86 -6.23 6.93 8.83
CA GLY A 86 -5.38 7.61 9.79
C GLY A 86 -3.94 7.75 9.32
N GLY A 87 -3.02 7.73 10.28
CA GLY A 87 -1.57 7.75 10.03
C GLY A 87 -1.03 6.37 9.64
N TRP A 88 0.10 6.40 8.93
CA TRP A 88 0.81 5.23 8.46
C TRP A 88 2.31 5.39 8.70
N SER A 89 2.99 4.28 8.94
CA SER A 89 4.43 4.26 9.13
C SER A 89 5.19 4.75 7.88
N PRO A 90 6.46 5.15 8.02
CA PRO A 90 7.36 5.28 6.88
C PRO A 90 7.44 3.98 6.07
N ALA A 91 7.73 4.11 4.77
CA ALA A 91 7.92 2.97 3.89
C ALA A 91 9.18 2.18 4.27
N THR A 92 9.01 0.87 4.47
CA THR A 92 10.11 -0.07 4.72
C THR A 92 10.37 -0.88 3.46
N ARG A 93 11.64 -0.92 3.00
CA ARG A 93 12.05 -1.75 1.87
C ARG A 93 11.99 -3.24 2.24
N LEU A 94 11.36 -4.04 1.40
CA LEU A 94 11.36 -5.49 1.52
C LEU A 94 12.61 -6.08 0.87
N LEU A 95 13.06 -7.22 1.38
CA LEU A 95 14.25 -7.94 0.91
C LEU A 95 15.49 -7.01 0.84
N PRO A 96 15.91 -6.40 1.97
CA PRO A 96 17.09 -5.52 1.97
C PRO A 96 18.32 -6.29 1.48
N GLY A 97 19.10 -5.67 0.59
CA GLY A 97 20.26 -6.28 -0.07
C GLY A 97 19.96 -7.04 -1.36
N HIS A 98 18.68 -7.24 -1.71
CA HIS A 98 18.28 -7.75 -3.01
C HIS A 98 18.20 -6.60 -4.02
N GLU A 99 19.13 -6.58 -4.98
CA GLU A 99 19.32 -5.47 -5.92
C GLU A 99 18.86 -5.74 -7.36
N THR A 100 18.00 -6.72 -7.56
CA THR A 100 17.37 -6.94 -8.88
C THR A 100 15.96 -6.36 -8.91
N PHE A 101 15.51 -5.98 -10.11
CA PHE A 101 14.16 -5.53 -10.38
C PHE A 101 13.13 -6.49 -9.77
N THR A 102 12.25 -5.97 -8.91
CA THR A 102 11.24 -6.76 -8.19
C THR A 102 9.96 -5.93 -8.04
N ILE A 103 8.84 -6.47 -8.52
CA ILE A 103 7.53 -5.79 -8.55
C ILE A 103 6.40 -6.70 -8.07
N ASP A 104 5.24 -6.10 -7.83
CA ASP A 104 3.92 -6.75 -7.76
C ASP A 104 3.81 -7.91 -6.76
N GLY A 105 4.46 -7.76 -5.60
CA GLY A 105 4.36 -8.72 -4.51
C GLY A 105 2.98 -8.70 -3.86
N THR A 106 2.44 -9.89 -3.61
CA THR A 106 1.19 -10.10 -2.85
C THR A 106 1.42 -11.03 -1.67
N VAL A 107 0.46 -11.07 -0.74
CA VAL A 107 0.48 -11.94 0.44
C VAL A 107 -0.78 -12.79 0.46
N LEU A 108 -0.62 -14.06 0.81
CA LEU A 108 -1.71 -14.99 1.06
C LEU A 108 -1.39 -15.77 2.33
N GLN A 109 -2.34 -15.82 3.27
CA GLN A 109 -2.26 -16.75 4.38
C GLN A 109 -2.83 -18.11 3.94
N TYR A 110 -2.04 -19.16 4.10
CA TYR A 110 -2.39 -20.54 3.76
C TYR A 110 -2.37 -21.45 5.00
N GLY A 111 -3.36 -22.34 5.09
CA GLY A 111 -3.44 -23.37 6.12
C GLY A 111 -3.42 -22.80 7.55
N ASN A 112 -2.39 -23.14 8.31
CA ASN A 112 -2.19 -22.78 9.71
C ASN A 112 -1.73 -21.32 9.94
N GLY A 113 -2.16 -20.39 9.09
CA GLY A 113 -1.82 -18.97 9.17
C GLY A 113 -0.39 -18.63 8.72
N ARG A 114 0.18 -19.44 7.83
CA ARG A 114 1.49 -19.21 7.21
C ARG A 114 1.39 -18.44 5.90
#